data_AF-A0A0D6LE81-F1
#
_entry.id   AF-A0A0D6LE81-F1
#
_cell.length_a   1.000
_cell.length_b   1.000
_cell.length_c   1.000
_cell.angle_alpha   90.00
_cell.angle_beta   90.00
_cell.angle_gamma   90.00
#
_symmetry.space_group_name_H-M   'P 1'
#
loop_
_entity.id
_entity.type
_entity.pdbx_description
1 polymer ?
#
loop_
_entity_poly.entity_id
_entity_poly.type
_entity_poly.pdbx_seq_one_letter_code
_entity_poly.pdbx_strand_id
1 'polypeptide(L)'
;MLKNDLILRAAKGEAIERYPVWLMRQAGRILPEYRAVRNSLSGFKELVETPELAAEVTIQPVDILDVDAAIVFSDILVVPEAMGCEYQMIEQKGPWFENTVKSTEDLVQLAQTDFDVEDRLGYVTEAIRITNKELNGRVPLIGFAGAPWTIFCYMTEGHGSKTFSEARKILYTNPTLAHELLSRITKVTVAYLKAQVAAGAHMIQ
;
A
#
# COMPACT_ATOMS: atom_id res chain seq x y z
N MET A 1 -0.98 25.37 -0.08
CA MET A 1 0.50 25.42 -0.12
C MET A 1 1.01 24.67 1.11
N LEU A 2 2.04 23.84 0.96
CA LEU A 2 2.63 23.11 2.09
C LEU A 2 3.30 24.09 3.07
N LYS A 3 3.11 23.87 4.37
CA LYS A 3 3.71 24.66 5.46
C LYS A 3 5.06 24.08 5.88
N ASN A 4 5.16 22.76 5.93
CA ASN A 4 6.41 22.01 6.11
C ASN A 4 6.66 21.19 4.85
N ASP A 5 7.74 21.47 4.14
CA ASP A 5 8.18 20.75 2.93
C ASP A 5 9.56 20.10 3.08
N LEU A 6 10.07 20.01 4.32
CA LEU A 6 11.42 19.56 4.64
C LEU A 6 11.79 18.22 4.00
N ILE A 7 10.90 17.23 4.08
CA ILE A 7 11.14 15.90 3.50
C ILE A 7 11.22 15.93 1.97
N LEU A 8 10.46 16.81 1.31
CA LEU A 8 10.50 16.94 -0.15
C LEU A 8 11.80 17.60 -0.59
N ARG A 9 12.26 18.64 0.13
CA ARG A 9 13.56 19.28 -0.11
C ARG A 9 14.71 18.31 0.15
N ALA A 10 14.68 17.59 1.27
CA ALA A 10 15.67 16.58 1.60
C ALA A 10 15.77 15.48 0.52
N ALA A 11 14.62 14.97 0.05
CA ALA A 11 14.57 13.96 -1.01
C ALA A 11 15.14 14.44 -2.35
N LYS A 12 15.08 15.76 -2.63
CA LYS A 12 15.68 16.39 -3.82
C LYS A 12 17.15 16.75 -3.64
N GLY A 13 17.73 16.56 -2.45
CA GLY A 13 19.10 16.97 -2.13
C GLY A 13 19.26 18.48 -1.95
N GLU A 14 18.19 19.20 -1.65
CA GLU A 14 18.21 20.64 -1.38
C GLU A 14 18.67 20.94 0.06
N ALA A 15 19.07 22.19 0.33
CA ALA A 15 19.45 22.62 1.66
C ALA A 15 18.25 22.60 2.63
N ILE A 16 18.47 22.07 3.83
CA ILE A 16 17.46 21.93 4.89
C ILE A 16 18.00 22.46 6.23
N GLU A 17 17.11 23.02 7.03
CA GLU A 17 17.39 23.61 8.34
C GLU A 17 17.48 22.56 9.46
N ARG A 18 16.84 21.39 9.26
CA ARG A 18 16.94 20.21 10.12
C ARG A 18 16.59 18.95 9.33
N TYR A 19 16.98 17.78 9.83
CA TYR A 19 16.60 16.51 9.21
C TYR A 19 15.11 16.21 9.45
N PRO A 20 14.33 15.88 8.40
CA PRO A 20 12.94 15.48 8.55
C PRO A 20 12.83 14.05 9.10
N VAL A 21 11.80 13.78 9.90
CA VAL A 21 11.52 12.47 10.48
C VAL A 21 10.07 12.05 10.23
N TRP A 22 9.91 10.79 9.86
CA TRP A 22 8.64 10.07 9.84
C TRP A 22 8.95 8.60 10.15
N LEU A 23 7.95 7.81 10.52
CA LEU A 23 8.16 6.43 10.95
C LEU A 23 7.35 5.47 10.08
N MET A 24 7.99 4.43 9.54
CA MET A 24 7.27 3.33 8.92
C MET A 24 6.31 2.70 9.95
N ARG A 25 5.04 2.51 9.55
CA ARG A 25 3.95 2.06 10.41
C ARG A 25 3.61 3.03 11.56
N GLN A 26 3.82 4.34 11.36
CA GLN A 26 3.43 5.38 12.33
C GLN A 26 1.93 5.35 12.68
N ALA A 27 1.07 5.10 11.69
CA ALA A 27 -0.34 4.79 11.91
C ALA A 27 -0.47 3.30 12.25
N GLY A 28 -0.46 2.97 13.54
CA GLY A 28 -0.42 1.57 13.94
C GLY A 28 -0.66 1.31 15.43
N ARG A 29 -0.61 0.03 15.78
CA ARG A 29 -0.97 -0.54 17.08
C ARG A 29 -0.23 0.04 18.29
N ILE A 30 0.81 0.83 18.09
CA ILE A 30 1.50 1.55 19.17
C ILE A 30 0.63 2.68 19.73
N LEU A 31 -0.23 3.29 18.91
CA LEU A 31 -1.10 4.39 19.30
C LEU A 31 -2.42 3.85 19.90
N PRO A 32 -2.81 4.27 21.13
CA PRO A 32 -4.11 3.95 21.71
C PRO A 32 -5.30 4.35 20.81
N GLU A 33 -5.20 5.49 20.14
CA GLU A 33 -6.20 6.07 19.25
C GLU A 33 -6.43 5.18 18.02
N TYR A 34 -5.34 4.72 17.41
CA TYR A 34 -5.40 3.75 16.32
C TYR A 34 -6.09 2.46 16.77
N ARG A 35 -5.76 1.95 17.97
CA ARG A 35 -6.38 0.73 18.50
C ARG A 35 -7.88 0.93 18.75
N ALA A 36 -8.30 2.11 19.20
CA ALA A 36 -9.71 2.43 19.40
C ALA A 36 -10.50 2.35 18.08
N VAL A 37 -10.00 2.98 17.00
CA VAL A 37 -10.59 2.88 15.66
C VAL A 37 -10.55 1.45 15.14
N ARG A 38 -9.42 0.76 15.27
CA ARG A 38 -9.27 -0.60 14.75
C ARG A 38 -10.21 -1.60 15.43
N ASN A 39 -10.51 -1.42 16.72
CA ASN A 39 -11.35 -2.29 17.53
C ASN A 39 -12.85 -2.04 17.35
N SER A 40 -13.26 -0.91 16.77
CA SER A 40 -14.68 -0.66 16.43
C SER A 40 -15.12 -1.29 15.11
N LEU A 41 -14.18 -1.84 14.34
CA LEU A 41 -14.39 -2.40 13.01
C LEU A 41 -14.33 -3.92 13.01
N SER A 42 -15.01 -4.52 12.06
CA SER A 42 -15.04 -5.98 11.86
C SER A 42 -13.69 -6.54 11.38
N GLY A 43 -12.88 -5.74 10.67
CA GLY A 43 -11.70 -6.25 10.00
C GLY A 43 -10.71 -5.18 9.54
N PHE A 44 -9.48 -5.62 9.21
CA PHE A 44 -8.41 -4.71 8.77
C PHE A 44 -8.74 -4.13 7.40
N LYS A 45 -9.35 -4.94 6.54
CA LYS A 45 -9.82 -4.52 5.22
C LYS A 45 -10.85 -3.42 5.30
N GLU A 46 -11.82 -3.51 6.21
CA GLU A 46 -12.80 -2.44 6.43
C GLU A 46 -12.14 -1.10 6.74
N LEU A 47 -11.07 -1.09 7.54
CA LEU A 47 -10.30 0.13 7.82
C LEU A 47 -9.57 0.67 6.57
N VAL A 48 -9.02 -0.22 5.75
CA VAL A 48 -8.30 0.14 4.51
C VAL A 48 -9.27 0.62 3.41
N GLU A 49 -10.45 0.02 3.32
CA GLU A 49 -11.46 0.25 2.29
C GLU A 49 -12.42 1.40 2.61
N THR A 50 -12.40 1.94 3.84
CA THR A 50 -13.22 3.09 4.25
C THR A 50 -12.36 4.36 4.25
N PRO A 51 -12.52 5.25 3.24
CA PRO A 51 -11.62 6.40 3.05
C PRO A 51 -11.51 7.34 4.25
N GLU A 52 -12.62 7.60 4.94
CA GLU A 52 -12.67 8.49 6.11
C GLU A 52 -11.88 7.92 7.28
N LEU A 53 -11.99 6.61 7.52
CA LEU A 53 -11.28 5.94 8.60
C LEU A 53 -9.79 5.78 8.29
N ALA A 54 -9.45 5.47 7.04
CA ALA A 54 -8.07 5.44 6.57
C ALA A 54 -7.41 6.82 6.72
N ALA A 55 -8.13 7.90 6.37
CA ALA A 55 -7.65 9.26 6.56
C ALA A 55 -7.49 9.61 8.05
N GLU A 56 -8.46 9.27 8.90
CA GLU A 56 -8.38 9.50 10.34
C GLU A 56 -7.10 8.90 10.94
N VAL A 57 -6.86 7.61 10.72
CA VAL A 57 -5.66 6.94 11.27
C VAL A 57 -4.37 7.42 10.64
N THR A 58 -4.40 7.93 9.40
CA THR A 58 -3.24 8.54 8.72
C THR A 58 -2.79 9.83 9.41
N ILE A 59 -3.73 10.62 9.94
CA ILE A 59 -3.47 11.94 10.52
C ILE A 59 -3.02 11.83 11.98
N GLN A 60 -3.50 10.83 12.73
CA GLN A 60 -3.17 10.63 14.14
C GLN A 60 -1.67 10.80 14.48
N PRO A 61 -0.70 10.21 13.74
CA PRO A 61 0.71 10.36 14.06
C PRO A 61 1.24 11.77 13.82
N VAL A 62 0.65 12.52 12.87
CA VAL A 62 0.99 13.93 12.66
C VAL A 62 0.56 14.75 13.88
N ASP A 63 -0.64 14.50 14.40
CA ASP A 63 -1.17 15.22 15.57
C ASP A 63 -0.46 14.84 16.88
N ILE A 64 -0.07 13.58 17.04
CA ILE A 64 0.47 13.04 18.29
C ILE A 64 1.99 13.16 18.36
N LEU A 65 2.69 12.95 17.25
CA LEU A 65 4.15 12.84 17.20
C LEU A 65 4.83 13.99 16.45
N ASP A 66 4.06 14.89 15.81
CA ASP A 66 4.57 16.03 15.04
C ASP A 66 5.61 15.62 13.98
N VAL A 67 5.34 14.52 13.27
CA VAL A 67 6.20 14.00 12.19
C VAL A 67 6.17 14.91 10.96
N ASP A 68 7.24 14.89 10.17
CA ASP A 68 7.43 15.74 8.98
C ASP A 68 6.71 15.24 7.72
N ALA A 69 6.09 14.06 7.79
CA ALA A 69 5.30 13.50 6.69
C ALA A 69 4.21 12.57 7.23
N ALA A 70 3.05 12.60 6.58
CA ALA A 70 2.04 11.57 6.72
C ALA A 70 2.28 10.49 5.64
N ILE A 71 1.95 9.23 5.92
CA ILE A 71 1.88 8.18 4.91
C ILE A 71 0.47 7.62 4.91
N VAL A 72 -0.17 7.55 3.73
CA VAL A 72 -1.55 7.06 3.61
C VAL A 72 -1.67 5.68 4.25
N PHE A 73 -2.72 5.48 5.05
CA PHE A 73 -3.03 4.16 5.58
C PHE A 73 -3.64 3.31 4.47
N SER A 74 -2.93 2.26 4.08
CA SER A 74 -3.36 1.28 3.08
C SER A 74 -2.59 -0.03 3.32
N ASP A 75 -2.68 -0.98 2.40
CA ASP A 75 -1.89 -2.22 2.43
C ASP A 75 -1.24 -2.49 1.06
N ILE A 76 -0.09 -3.16 1.03
CA ILE A 76 0.56 -3.52 -0.24
C ILE A 76 -0.26 -4.55 -1.03
N LEU A 77 -1.10 -5.34 -0.35
CA LEU A 77 -1.89 -6.43 -0.91
C LEU A 77 -3.20 -5.96 -1.58
N VAL A 78 -3.50 -4.66 -1.54
CA VAL A 78 -4.63 -4.12 -2.33
C VAL A 78 -4.41 -4.29 -3.84
N VAL A 79 -3.16 -4.25 -4.31
CA VAL A 79 -2.83 -4.47 -5.72
C VAL A 79 -3.15 -5.91 -6.18
N PRO A 80 -2.62 -6.98 -5.56
CA PRO A 80 -2.96 -8.34 -5.97
C PRO A 80 -4.46 -8.64 -5.80
N GLU A 81 -5.12 -8.08 -4.79
CA GLU A 81 -6.57 -8.18 -4.64
C GLU A 81 -7.32 -7.54 -5.80
N ALA A 82 -6.98 -6.30 -6.17
CA ALA A 82 -7.55 -5.65 -7.33
C ALA A 82 -7.26 -6.41 -8.64
N MET A 83 -6.20 -7.20 -8.70
CA MET A 83 -5.88 -8.08 -9.83
C MET A 83 -6.70 -9.39 -9.86
N GLY A 84 -7.54 -9.65 -8.84
CA GLY A 84 -8.35 -10.86 -8.71
C GLY A 84 -7.77 -11.93 -7.78
N CYS A 85 -6.61 -11.67 -7.16
CA CYS A 85 -5.99 -12.56 -6.18
C CYS A 85 -6.41 -12.12 -4.76
N GLU A 86 -7.59 -12.55 -4.34
CA GLU A 86 -8.17 -12.18 -3.05
C GLU A 86 -7.35 -12.72 -1.87
N TYR A 87 -7.26 -11.91 -0.81
CA TYR A 87 -6.63 -12.32 0.44
C TYR A 87 -7.53 -12.06 1.65
N GLN A 88 -7.26 -12.82 2.70
CA GLN A 88 -7.85 -12.68 4.00
C GLN A 88 -6.77 -12.28 5.00
N MET A 89 -7.12 -11.41 5.94
CA MET A 89 -6.25 -11.10 7.07
C MET A 89 -6.63 -12.01 8.24
N ILE A 90 -5.94 -13.14 8.39
CA ILE A 90 -6.21 -14.11 9.46
C ILE A 90 -5.48 -13.68 10.72
N GLU A 91 -6.20 -13.61 11.84
CA GLU A 91 -5.61 -13.23 13.13
C GLU A 91 -4.43 -14.16 13.50
N GLN A 92 -3.33 -13.57 13.98
CA GLN A 92 -2.08 -14.25 14.35
C GLN A 92 -1.31 -14.95 13.21
N LYS A 93 -1.92 -15.18 12.03
CA LYS A 93 -1.25 -15.75 10.85
C LYS A 93 -0.84 -14.68 9.83
N GLY A 94 -1.59 -13.59 9.74
CA GLY A 94 -1.37 -12.52 8.77
C GLY A 94 -2.11 -12.78 7.45
N PRO A 95 -1.63 -12.24 6.32
CA PRO A 95 -2.30 -12.37 5.03
C PRO A 95 -2.27 -13.81 4.53
N TRP A 96 -3.42 -14.27 4.06
CA TRP A 96 -3.65 -15.60 3.50
C TRP A 96 -4.41 -15.50 2.18
N PHE A 97 -3.86 -16.09 1.13
CA PHE A 97 -4.53 -16.22 -0.17
C PHE A 97 -4.93 -17.68 -0.33
N GLU A 98 -6.23 -17.90 -0.56
CA GLU A 98 -6.76 -19.25 -0.78
C GLU A 98 -6.26 -19.84 -2.11
N ASN A 99 -6.16 -18.97 -3.13
CA ASN A 99 -5.68 -19.32 -4.45
C ASN A 99 -4.37 -18.59 -4.74
N THR A 100 -3.41 -19.29 -5.37
CA THR A 100 -2.11 -18.72 -5.73
C THR A 100 -1.75 -19.04 -7.17
N VAL A 101 -0.91 -18.19 -7.78
CA VAL A 101 -0.47 -18.35 -9.16
C VAL A 101 0.60 -19.44 -9.26
N LYS A 102 0.30 -20.53 -9.96
CA LYS A 102 1.22 -21.66 -10.18
C LYS A 102 1.36 -22.02 -11.66
N SER A 103 0.44 -21.53 -12.50
CA SER A 103 0.31 -21.87 -13.91
C SER A 103 -0.07 -20.66 -14.77
N THR A 104 -0.10 -20.85 -16.10
CA THR A 104 -0.51 -19.79 -17.03
C THR A 104 -2.02 -19.55 -16.95
N GLU A 105 -2.78 -20.60 -16.67
CA GLU A 105 -4.23 -20.56 -16.46
C GLU A 105 -4.58 -19.68 -15.27
N ASP A 106 -3.80 -19.79 -14.18
CA ASP A 106 -3.99 -18.96 -12.98
C ASP A 106 -3.80 -17.46 -13.26
N LEU A 107 -2.94 -17.08 -14.21
CA LEU A 107 -2.74 -15.67 -14.56
C LEU A 107 -4.00 -15.01 -15.09
N VAL A 108 -4.86 -15.76 -15.78
CA VAL A 108 -6.10 -15.23 -16.37
C VAL A 108 -7.07 -14.82 -15.26
N GLN A 109 -7.09 -15.57 -14.15
CA GLN A 109 -8.04 -15.35 -13.06
C GLN A 109 -7.47 -14.46 -11.96
N LEU A 110 -6.20 -14.67 -11.58
CA LEU A 110 -5.58 -14.08 -10.39
C LEU A 110 -4.63 -12.93 -10.70
N ALA A 111 -4.35 -12.64 -11.99
CA ALA A 111 -3.45 -11.58 -12.40
C ALA A 111 -4.04 -10.76 -13.55
N GLN A 112 -5.27 -10.29 -13.37
CA GLN A 112 -5.93 -9.41 -14.33
C GLN A 112 -5.19 -8.08 -14.44
N THR A 113 -5.22 -7.44 -15.62
CA THR A 113 -4.62 -6.11 -15.83
C THR A 113 -5.48 -5.17 -16.66
N ASP A 114 -6.65 -5.63 -17.08
CA ASP A 114 -7.58 -4.89 -17.92
C ASP A 114 -8.80 -4.51 -17.08
N PHE A 115 -8.59 -3.52 -16.21
CA PHE A 115 -9.60 -2.92 -15.36
C PHE A 115 -9.19 -1.47 -15.05
N ASP A 116 -10.16 -0.62 -14.71
CA ASP A 116 -9.85 0.71 -14.21
C ASP A 116 -9.39 0.62 -12.75
N VAL A 117 -8.23 1.23 -12.48
CA VAL A 117 -7.67 1.28 -11.12
C VAL A 117 -8.54 2.12 -10.20
N GLU A 118 -9.19 3.18 -10.68
CA GLU A 118 -10.10 3.96 -9.84
C GLU A 118 -11.36 3.15 -9.47
N ASP A 119 -11.82 2.24 -10.33
CA ASP A 119 -12.97 1.37 -10.01
C ASP A 119 -12.66 0.40 -8.86
N ARG A 120 -11.44 -0.18 -8.84
CA ARG A 120 -11.07 -1.22 -7.85
C ARG A 120 -10.29 -0.68 -6.65
N LEU A 121 -9.58 0.44 -6.79
CA LEU A 121 -8.69 1.01 -5.78
C LEU A 121 -9.00 2.49 -5.48
N GLY A 122 -10.13 3.01 -5.97
CA GLY A 122 -10.54 4.41 -5.76
C GLY A 122 -10.76 4.79 -4.30
N TYR A 123 -11.00 3.82 -3.42
CA TYR A 123 -11.04 4.08 -1.98
C TYR A 123 -9.70 4.59 -1.43
N VAL A 124 -8.56 4.16 -1.99
CA VAL A 124 -7.24 4.68 -1.59
C VAL A 124 -7.05 6.10 -2.10
N THR A 125 -7.42 6.36 -3.35
CA THR A 125 -7.29 7.71 -3.93
C THR A 125 -8.21 8.69 -3.20
N GLU A 126 -9.39 8.25 -2.78
CA GLU A 126 -10.28 9.05 -1.94
C GLU A 126 -9.72 9.28 -0.54
N ALA A 127 -9.13 8.27 0.10
CA ALA A 127 -8.44 8.44 1.38
C ALA A 127 -7.32 9.49 1.28
N ILE A 128 -6.57 9.51 0.17
CA ILE A 128 -5.54 10.53 -0.10
C ILE A 128 -6.16 11.92 -0.21
N ARG A 129 -7.28 12.09 -0.93
CA ARG A 129 -7.98 13.39 -1.08
C ARG A 129 -8.46 13.91 0.27
N ILE A 130 -9.13 13.05 1.05
CA ILE A 130 -9.62 13.41 2.40
C ILE A 130 -8.44 13.76 3.31
N THR A 131 -7.40 12.93 3.34
CA THR A 131 -6.21 13.16 4.16
C THR A 131 -5.56 14.51 3.83
N ASN A 132 -5.39 14.84 2.55
CA ASN A 132 -4.82 16.13 2.15
C ASN A 132 -5.66 17.33 2.60
N LYS A 133 -6.99 17.20 2.51
CA LYS A 133 -7.92 18.23 2.99
C LYS A 133 -7.76 18.46 4.50
N GLU A 134 -7.74 17.39 5.29
CA GLU A 134 -7.64 17.46 6.76
C GLU A 134 -6.22 17.82 7.26
N LEU A 135 -5.17 17.42 6.53
CA LEU A 135 -3.81 17.91 6.80
C LEU A 135 -3.71 19.41 6.53
N ASN A 136 -4.52 19.97 5.63
CA ASN A 136 -4.54 21.39 5.30
C ASN A 136 -3.12 21.95 5.04
N GLY A 137 -2.34 21.17 4.28
CA GLY A 137 -0.97 21.49 3.91
C GLY A 137 0.04 21.50 5.07
N ARG A 138 -0.28 20.96 6.26
CA ARG A 138 0.66 20.93 7.40
C ARG A 138 1.97 20.21 7.05
N VAL A 139 1.87 19.02 6.48
CA VAL A 139 2.98 18.17 6.05
C VAL A 139 2.63 17.48 4.73
N PRO A 140 3.62 17.04 3.92
CA PRO A 140 3.36 16.24 2.73
C PRO A 140 2.80 14.86 3.09
N LEU A 141 2.06 14.31 2.14
CA LEU A 141 1.47 12.98 2.17
C LEU A 141 2.23 12.03 1.24
N ILE A 142 2.69 10.91 1.79
CA ILE A 142 3.36 9.81 1.11
C ILE A 142 2.32 8.80 0.64
N GLY A 143 2.28 8.52 -0.66
CA GLY A 143 1.63 7.35 -1.23
C GLY A 143 2.60 6.17 -1.29
N PHE A 144 2.11 4.94 -1.45
CA PHE A 144 3.00 3.78 -1.54
C PHE A 144 2.40 2.59 -2.29
N ALA A 145 3.28 1.66 -2.71
CA ALA A 145 2.86 0.35 -3.21
C ALA A 145 3.91 -0.73 -2.90
N GLY A 146 3.50 -1.99 -2.96
CA GLY A 146 4.44 -3.11 -2.90
C GLY A 146 5.26 -3.24 -4.18
N ALA A 147 6.56 -3.48 -4.04
CA ALA A 147 7.43 -3.78 -5.18
C ALA A 147 6.97 -5.07 -5.90
N PRO A 148 7.13 -5.18 -7.23
CA PRO A 148 6.64 -6.33 -7.99
C PRO A 148 7.11 -7.69 -7.47
N TRP A 149 8.36 -7.79 -7.04
CA TRP A 149 8.89 -9.02 -6.44
C TRP A 149 8.18 -9.41 -5.13
N THR A 150 7.93 -8.45 -4.25
CA THR A 150 7.24 -8.72 -2.98
C THR A 150 5.81 -9.18 -3.21
N ILE A 151 5.10 -8.54 -4.14
CA ILE A 151 3.73 -8.93 -4.51
C ILE A 151 3.73 -10.31 -5.18
N PHE A 152 4.69 -10.57 -6.08
CA PHE A 152 4.88 -11.88 -6.69
C PHE A 152 5.02 -12.97 -5.63
N CYS A 153 5.86 -12.76 -4.62
CA CYS A 153 6.01 -13.69 -3.50
C CYS A 153 4.68 -14.03 -2.81
N TYR A 154 3.86 -13.02 -2.49
CA TYR A 154 2.56 -13.26 -1.87
C TYR A 154 1.59 -13.98 -2.82
N MET A 155 1.54 -13.58 -4.08
CA MET A 155 0.64 -14.18 -5.08
C MET A 155 1.00 -15.64 -5.40
N THR A 156 2.25 -16.07 -5.19
CA THR A 156 2.68 -17.46 -5.43
C THR A 156 2.70 -18.32 -4.17
N GLU A 157 3.15 -17.76 -3.03
CA GLU A 157 3.20 -18.49 -1.74
C GLU A 157 1.85 -18.56 -1.05
N GLY A 158 1.05 -17.49 -1.20
CA GLY A 158 -0.23 -17.32 -0.54
C GLY A 158 -0.15 -16.87 0.92
N HIS A 159 1.05 -16.69 1.47
CA HIS A 159 1.24 -16.16 2.81
C HIS A 159 2.66 -15.62 3.00
N GLY A 160 2.93 -15.01 4.15
CA GLY A 160 4.29 -14.63 4.53
C GLY A 160 5.19 -15.85 4.67
N SER A 161 6.38 -15.81 4.07
CA SER A 161 7.31 -16.95 4.03
C SER A 161 8.70 -16.50 4.45
N LYS A 162 9.42 -17.32 5.24
CA LYS A 162 10.82 -17.03 5.60
C LYS A 162 11.78 -17.32 4.45
N THR A 163 11.36 -18.20 3.55
CA THR A 163 12.19 -18.69 2.45
C THR A 163 11.67 -18.25 1.10
N PHE A 164 10.37 -18.06 0.92
CA PHE A 164 9.76 -17.82 -0.39
C PHE A 164 10.14 -18.94 -1.39
N SER A 165 9.99 -20.19 -0.96
CA SER A 165 10.45 -21.37 -1.70
C SER A 165 9.68 -21.62 -3.00
N GLU A 166 8.37 -21.44 -3.00
CA GLU A 166 7.53 -21.58 -4.20
C GLU A 166 7.78 -20.43 -5.17
N ALA A 167 7.88 -19.19 -4.67
CA ALA A 167 8.23 -18.04 -5.49
C ALA A 167 9.57 -18.25 -6.22
N ARG A 168 10.60 -18.67 -5.48
CA ARG A 168 11.92 -18.97 -6.07
C ARG A 168 11.89 -20.18 -6.99
N LYS A 169 11.14 -21.22 -6.66
CA LYS A 169 10.98 -22.39 -7.54
C LYS A 169 10.45 -21.98 -8.90
N ILE A 170 9.40 -21.15 -8.95
CA ILE A 170 8.84 -20.65 -10.22
C ILE A 170 9.90 -19.88 -11.01
N LEU A 171 10.73 -19.03 -10.38
CA LEU A 171 11.83 -18.34 -11.08
C LEU A 171 12.78 -19.33 -11.80
N TYR A 172 13.12 -20.45 -11.16
CA TYR A 172 14.05 -21.43 -11.72
C TYR A 172 13.40 -22.40 -12.70
N THR A 173 12.16 -22.83 -12.45
CA THR A 173 11.51 -23.89 -13.23
C THR A 173 10.61 -23.36 -14.33
N ASN A 174 10.10 -22.13 -14.20
CA ASN A 174 9.22 -21.48 -15.18
C ASN A 174 9.45 -19.96 -15.22
N PRO A 175 10.62 -19.50 -15.68
CA PRO A 175 10.95 -18.08 -15.73
C PRO A 175 9.99 -17.27 -16.60
N THR A 176 9.42 -17.86 -17.66
CA THR A 176 8.41 -17.21 -18.50
C THR A 176 7.17 -16.82 -17.70
N LEU A 177 6.61 -17.75 -16.91
CA LEU A 177 5.49 -17.46 -16.01
C LEU A 177 5.87 -16.38 -14.98
N ALA A 178 7.09 -16.46 -14.42
CA ALA A 178 7.54 -15.50 -13.42
C ALA A 178 7.61 -14.07 -13.99
N HIS A 179 8.25 -13.92 -15.16
CA HIS A 179 8.39 -12.63 -15.82
C HIS A 179 7.04 -12.07 -16.28
N GLU A 180 6.12 -12.92 -16.73
CA GLU A 180 4.77 -12.50 -17.08
C GLU A 180 4.02 -11.97 -15.86
N LEU A 181 4.02 -12.69 -14.73
CA LEU A 181 3.37 -12.23 -13.51
C LEU A 181 3.99 -10.91 -12.99
N LEU A 182 5.32 -10.82 -12.96
CA LEU A 182 6.04 -9.60 -12.56
C LEU A 182 5.70 -8.40 -13.46
N SER A 183 5.59 -8.63 -14.77
CA SER A 183 5.20 -7.61 -15.75
C SER A 183 3.78 -7.10 -15.49
N ARG A 184 2.84 -8.01 -15.23
CA ARG A 184 1.44 -7.67 -14.92
C ARG A 184 1.31 -6.88 -13.63
N ILE A 185 1.99 -7.31 -12.57
CA ILE A 185 2.04 -6.56 -11.30
C ILE A 185 2.62 -5.17 -11.55
N THR A 186 3.72 -5.07 -12.29
CA THR A 186 4.36 -3.77 -12.60
C THR A 186 3.39 -2.84 -13.33
N LYS A 187 2.66 -3.34 -14.34
CA LYS A 187 1.67 -2.57 -15.10
C LYS A 187 0.61 -1.96 -14.17
N VAL A 188 0.01 -2.77 -13.30
CA VAL A 188 -1.03 -2.32 -12.37
C VAL A 188 -0.46 -1.36 -11.32
N THR A 189 0.71 -1.68 -10.74
CA THR A 189 1.39 -0.81 -9.77
C THR A 189 1.71 0.57 -10.36
N VAL A 190 2.16 0.66 -11.62
CA VAL A 190 2.41 1.95 -12.27
C VAL A 190 1.13 2.77 -12.41
N ALA A 191 0.02 2.16 -12.82
CA ALA A 191 -1.27 2.85 -12.92
C ALA A 191 -1.76 3.32 -11.55
N TYR A 192 -1.64 2.48 -10.52
CA TYR A 192 -1.99 2.78 -9.14
C TYR A 192 -1.17 3.92 -8.54
N LEU A 193 0.15 3.91 -8.69
CA LEU A 193 1.00 5.00 -8.19
C LEU A 193 0.71 6.32 -8.90
N LYS A 194 0.43 6.29 -10.21
CA LYS A 194 0.00 7.50 -10.95
C LYS A 194 -1.33 8.04 -10.42
N ALA A 195 -2.29 7.17 -10.12
CA ALA A 195 -3.58 7.55 -9.55
C ALA A 195 -3.40 8.19 -8.16
N GLN A 196 -2.54 7.63 -7.31
CA GLN A 196 -2.21 8.23 -6.01
C GLN A 196 -1.59 9.63 -6.15
N VAL A 197 -0.66 9.83 -7.10
CA VAL A 197 -0.08 11.16 -7.38
C VAL A 197 -1.16 12.12 -7.86
N ALA A 198 -2.04 11.70 -8.77
CA ALA A 198 -3.16 12.52 -9.26
C ALA A 198 -4.15 12.89 -8.15
N ALA A 199 -4.34 12.01 -7.16
CA ALA A 199 -5.17 12.26 -5.99
C ALA A 199 -4.52 13.19 -4.95
N GLY A 200 -3.22 13.45 -5.08
CA GLY A 200 -2.48 14.41 -4.25
C GLY A 200 -1.40 13.82 -3.35
N ALA A 201 -0.92 12.59 -3.61
CA ALA A 201 0.32 12.12 -2.99
C ALA A 201 1.49 13.02 -3.44
N HIS A 202 2.27 13.53 -2.49
CA HIS A 202 3.38 14.45 -2.73
C HIS A 202 4.70 13.71 -3.01
N MET A 203 4.82 12.47 -2.52
CA MET A 203 5.92 11.55 -2.79
C MET A 203 5.41 10.11 -2.73
N ILE A 204 6.17 9.18 -3.32
CA ILE A 204 5.82 7.76 -3.40
C ILE A 204 6.93 6.91 -2.80
N GLN A 205 6.55 5.86 -2.06
CA GLN A 205 7.42 4.79 -1.57
C GLN A 205 7.12 3.44 -2.22
#